data_AF-A0A1G9ZWG3-F1
#
_entry.id   AF-A0A1G9ZWG3-F1
#
_cell.length_a   1.000
_cell.length_b   1.000
_cell.length_c   1.000
_cell.angle_alpha   90.00
_cell.angle_beta   90.00
_cell.angle_gamma   90.00
#
_symmetry.space_group_name_H-M   'P 1'
#
loop_
_entity.id
_entity.type
_entity.pdbx_description
1 polymer ?
#
loop_
_entity_poly.entity_id
_entity_poly.type
_entity_poly.pdbx_seq_one_letter_code
_entity_poly.pdbx_strand_id
1 'polypeptide(L)'
;MPSDVHTSMHTDTERCVRAVRSRDARFDGWFFTAVLTTRIYCRPSCPAVPPKAENMTFHPSAAACQQAGFRACKRCRPDTSPGSPEWNARADTVARAMRLIQDGVVDREGVTGLAARLGYSTRQIERQLLAEVGAGPLALARAQRAQTARLLVETTSLPMADVAFAAGFSSIRTFNDTVREVFALAPGELRTRAATRRGGAPLPAAPGALTLRLPFRAPLNPDNLFGHLAATAVPGVEEWRDGAYRRTLTLPNGHGIVSLAPRPDHIACRLFLTDHRDLTYAISVCRRMLDLDADPVAVDDQLRTDPLLAPLVDKAPGRRVPRTVDAAEFAVRAVLGQQVSTAAARTHAARLVTAHGTPVQDPEGGLSHLFPGPEALAGVDPETLAFPRSRRTTLTTLFGALADGTLRLGPDSDWNEARARLSALPGFGPWTVEAIAMRALGDPDAFLPTDLGIRHAAAGLGLPSTPAALTARAAAWRPWRAYAVQYLWATGDHPINRLPA
;
A
#
# COMPACT_ATOMS: atom_id res chain seq x y z
N MET A 1 -9.82 -26.50 17.75
CA MET A 1 -10.48 -26.95 16.50
C MET A 1 -9.42 -27.07 15.44
N PRO A 2 -9.42 -28.12 14.61
CA PRO A 2 -8.26 -28.47 13.80
C PRO A 2 -7.99 -27.34 12.81
N SER A 3 -6.72 -26.97 12.74
CA SER A 3 -6.13 -26.04 11.78
C SER A 3 -6.56 -26.41 10.37
N ASP A 4 -7.38 -25.56 9.74
CA ASP A 4 -7.50 -25.55 8.29
C ASP A 4 -6.11 -25.30 7.73
N VAL A 5 -5.48 -26.36 7.22
CA VAL A 5 -4.26 -26.27 6.43
C VAL A 5 -4.64 -25.49 5.19
N HIS A 6 -4.42 -24.17 5.24
CA HIS A 6 -4.56 -23.31 4.07
C HIS A 6 -3.59 -23.86 3.02
N THR A 7 -4.12 -24.67 2.09
CA THR A 7 -3.31 -25.33 1.06
C THR A 7 -2.86 -24.22 0.13
N SER A 8 -1.66 -23.69 0.38
CA SER A 8 -1.13 -22.57 -0.40
C SER A 8 -1.05 -22.97 -1.87
N MET A 9 -1.55 -22.11 -2.76
CA MET A 9 -1.76 -22.41 -4.17
C MET A 9 -0.56 -23.09 -4.85
N HIS A 10 0.67 -22.69 -4.49
CA HIS A 10 1.90 -23.22 -5.06
C HIS A 10 2.16 -24.71 -4.80
N THR A 11 1.45 -25.33 -3.85
CA THR A 11 1.56 -26.76 -3.53
C THR A 11 0.64 -27.62 -4.39
N ASP A 12 -0.41 -27.04 -4.98
CA ASP A 12 -1.31 -27.71 -5.93
C ASP A 12 -0.76 -27.60 -7.37
N THR A 13 0.03 -28.60 -7.74
CA THR A 13 0.67 -28.69 -9.06
C THR A 13 -0.34 -28.63 -10.21
N GLU A 14 -1.50 -29.28 -10.08
CA GLU A 14 -2.49 -29.32 -11.17
C GLU A 14 -3.13 -27.94 -11.38
N ARG A 15 -3.50 -27.27 -10.29
CA ARG A 15 -4.03 -25.90 -10.35
C ARG A 15 -3.01 -24.91 -10.88
N CYS A 16 -1.75 -25.01 -10.47
CA CYS A 16 -0.67 -24.18 -11.01
C CYS A 16 -0.46 -24.42 -12.51
N VAL A 17 -0.43 -25.66 -12.98
CA VAL A 17 -0.28 -25.98 -14.41
C VAL A 17 -1.45 -25.41 -15.22
N ARG A 18 -2.69 -25.51 -14.73
CA ARG A 18 -3.87 -24.91 -15.38
C ARG A 18 -3.74 -23.40 -15.50
N ALA A 19 -3.36 -22.71 -14.43
CA ALA A 19 -3.16 -21.26 -14.42
C ALA A 19 -2.06 -20.80 -15.39
N VAL A 20 -0.96 -21.55 -15.49
CA VAL A 20 0.13 -21.27 -16.47
C VAL A 20 -0.35 -21.47 -17.91
N ARG A 21 -1.12 -22.53 -18.17
CA ARG A 21 -1.65 -22.83 -19.51
C ARG A 21 -2.67 -21.78 -19.98
N SER A 22 -3.53 -21.28 -19.08
CA SER A 22 -4.48 -20.21 -19.38
C SER A 22 -3.83 -18.82 -19.48
N ARG A 23 -2.56 -18.68 -19.06
CA ARG A 23 -1.83 -17.40 -18.98
C ARG A 23 -2.59 -16.34 -18.19
N ASP A 24 -3.24 -16.77 -17.11
CA ASP A 24 -4.15 -15.93 -16.36
C ASP A 24 -3.38 -15.01 -15.39
N ALA A 25 -3.45 -13.70 -15.64
CA ALA A 25 -2.78 -12.67 -14.87
C ALA A 25 -3.30 -12.52 -13.44
N ARG A 26 -4.49 -13.07 -13.13
CA ARG A 26 -5.03 -13.08 -11.76
C ARG A 26 -4.15 -13.85 -10.80
N PHE A 27 -3.42 -14.86 -11.31
CA PHE A 27 -2.51 -15.66 -10.50
C PHE A 27 -1.09 -15.08 -10.39
N ASP A 28 -0.80 -13.96 -11.05
CA ASP A 28 0.52 -13.33 -10.92
C ASP A 28 0.78 -12.90 -9.47
N GLY A 29 1.90 -13.35 -8.91
CA GLY A 29 2.27 -13.10 -7.51
C GLY A 29 1.74 -14.11 -6.49
N TRP A 30 0.72 -14.91 -6.84
CA TRP A 30 0.23 -16.02 -5.98
C TRP A 30 1.23 -17.18 -5.93
N PHE A 31 1.90 -17.43 -7.06
CA PHE A 31 3.02 -18.35 -7.16
C PHE A 31 3.90 -17.97 -8.34
N PHE A 32 5.08 -18.58 -8.40
CA PHE A 32 6.05 -18.43 -9.47
C PHE A 32 6.38 -19.80 -10.04
N THR A 33 6.44 -19.89 -11.37
CA THR A 33 6.79 -21.12 -12.08
C THR A 33 8.28 -21.12 -12.36
N ALA A 34 9.02 -22.01 -11.71
CA ALA A 34 10.43 -22.26 -11.95
C ALA A 34 10.61 -23.40 -12.96
N VAL A 35 11.34 -23.11 -14.03
CA VAL A 35 11.57 -24.03 -15.15
C VAL A 35 12.89 -24.76 -14.92
N LEU A 36 12.82 -26.07 -14.68
CA LEU A 36 13.97 -26.88 -14.28
C LEU A 36 15.09 -26.87 -15.33
N THR A 37 14.73 -26.98 -16.61
CA THR A 37 15.68 -27.07 -17.72
C THR A 37 16.44 -25.78 -18.01
N THR A 38 15.83 -24.62 -17.79
CA THR A 38 16.44 -23.32 -18.12
C THR A 38 16.92 -22.55 -16.90
N ARG A 39 16.56 -23.01 -15.69
CA ARG A 39 16.78 -22.32 -14.41
C ARG A 39 16.22 -20.89 -14.41
N ILE A 40 15.06 -20.72 -15.05
CA ILE A 40 14.32 -19.45 -15.14
C ILE A 40 13.04 -19.58 -14.33
N TYR A 41 12.68 -18.58 -13.52
CA TYR A 41 11.34 -18.47 -12.97
C TYR A 41 10.49 -17.43 -13.72
N CYS A 42 9.19 -17.68 -13.81
CA CYS A 42 8.19 -16.91 -14.55
C CYS A 42 6.95 -16.64 -13.69
N ARG A 43 6.20 -15.60 -14.04
CA ARG A 43 4.82 -15.40 -13.57
C ARG A 43 3.85 -16.31 -14.34
N PRO A 44 2.71 -16.71 -13.77
CA PRO A 44 1.73 -17.57 -14.44
C PRO A 44 1.27 -17.03 -15.80
N SER A 45 1.12 -15.70 -15.94
CA SER A 45 0.68 -15.09 -17.21
C SER A 45 1.80 -14.90 -18.25
N CYS A 46 2.93 -15.59 -18.12
CA CYS A 46 4.06 -15.42 -19.02
C CYS A 46 3.66 -15.70 -20.48
N PRO A 47 3.96 -14.79 -21.43
CA PRO A 47 3.62 -14.99 -22.84
C PRO A 47 4.54 -16.00 -23.55
N ALA A 48 5.54 -16.55 -22.85
CA ALA A 48 6.34 -17.64 -23.38
C ALA A 48 5.48 -18.90 -23.58
N VAL A 49 5.94 -19.81 -24.43
CA VAL A 49 5.31 -21.14 -24.52
C VAL A 49 5.52 -21.85 -23.18
N PRO A 50 4.44 -22.30 -22.50
CA PRO A 50 4.57 -23.05 -21.26
C PRO A 50 5.46 -24.29 -21.44
N PRO A 51 6.42 -24.55 -20.54
CA PRO A 51 7.15 -25.81 -20.51
C PRO A 51 6.23 -27.03 -20.40
N LYS A 52 6.77 -28.24 -20.53
CA LYS A 52 6.06 -29.45 -20.09
C LYS A 52 5.90 -29.44 -18.57
N ALA A 53 4.81 -30.01 -18.05
CA ALA A 53 4.52 -30.02 -16.61
C ALA A 53 5.66 -30.65 -15.79
N GLU A 54 6.28 -31.73 -16.29
CA GLU A 54 7.46 -32.38 -15.69
C GLU A 54 8.69 -31.46 -15.53
N ASN A 55 8.76 -30.36 -16.29
CA ASN A 55 9.84 -29.39 -16.25
C ASN A 55 9.48 -28.14 -15.43
N MET A 56 8.34 -28.14 -14.73
CA MET A 56 7.90 -27.06 -13.87
C MET A 56 7.99 -27.45 -12.39
N THR A 57 8.44 -26.52 -11.57
CA THR A 57 8.22 -26.52 -10.13
C THR A 57 7.67 -25.16 -9.70
N PHE A 58 6.96 -25.09 -8.59
CA PHE A 58 6.23 -23.90 -8.17
C PHE A 58 6.72 -23.42 -6.81
N HIS A 59 6.85 -22.10 -6.68
CA HIS A 59 7.30 -21.46 -5.45
C HIS A 59 6.34 -20.33 -5.03
N PRO A 60 6.19 -20.08 -3.72
CA PRO A 60 5.26 -19.05 -3.21
C PRO A 60 5.76 -17.61 -3.45
N SER A 61 7.06 -17.41 -3.67
CA SER A 61 7.64 -16.07 -3.81
C SER A 61 8.81 -16.03 -4.78
N ALA A 62 9.06 -14.84 -5.34
CA ALA A 62 10.25 -14.60 -6.16
C ALA A 62 11.54 -14.81 -5.35
N ALA A 63 11.54 -14.49 -4.05
CA ALA A 63 12.66 -14.74 -3.16
C ALA A 63 12.95 -16.24 -3.01
N ALA A 64 11.92 -17.08 -2.87
CA ALA A 64 12.06 -18.53 -2.83
C ALA A 64 12.66 -19.09 -4.14
N CYS A 65 12.22 -18.59 -5.30
CA CYS A 65 12.84 -18.95 -6.59
C CYS A 65 14.33 -18.57 -6.65
N GLN A 66 14.66 -17.35 -6.21
CA GLN A 66 16.04 -16.85 -6.24
C GLN A 66 16.94 -17.66 -5.31
N GLN A 67 16.49 -17.99 -4.09
CA GLN A 67 17.21 -18.87 -3.17
C GLN A 67 17.42 -20.28 -3.75
N ALA A 68 16.43 -20.79 -4.49
CA ALA A 68 16.56 -22.06 -5.21
C ALA A 68 17.43 -21.97 -6.48
N GLY A 69 18.05 -20.81 -6.75
CA GLY A 69 19.00 -20.58 -7.83
C GLY A 69 18.37 -20.38 -9.22
N PHE A 70 17.10 -19.97 -9.28
CA PHE A 70 16.44 -19.61 -10.52
C PHE A 70 16.58 -18.09 -10.78
N ARG A 71 16.89 -17.71 -12.02
CA ARG A 71 16.92 -16.30 -12.44
C ARG A 71 15.56 -15.82 -12.96
N ALA A 72 15.31 -14.51 -12.91
CA ALA A 72 14.06 -13.93 -13.40
C ALA A 72 13.93 -14.06 -14.93
N CYS A 73 12.72 -14.34 -15.41
CA CYS A 73 12.42 -14.34 -16.83
C CYS A 73 12.55 -12.94 -17.43
N LYS A 74 13.38 -12.81 -18.48
CA LYS A 74 13.60 -11.54 -19.21
C LYS A 74 12.38 -11.09 -20.00
N ARG A 75 11.42 -11.98 -20.26
CA ARG A 75 10.21 -11.74 -21.07
C ARG A 75 9.05 -11.25 -20.20
N CYS A 76 8.62 -12.05 -19.22
CA CYS A 76 7.47 -11.70 -18.37
C CYS A 76 7.82 -10.84 -17.14
N ARG A 77 9.11 -10.72 -16.79
CA ARG A 77 9.61 -9.88 -15.69
C ARG A 77 8.87 -10.15 -14.37
N PRO A 78 8.91 -11.40 -13.88
CA PRO A 78 8.11 -11.81 -12.71
C PRO A 78 8.43 -10.99 -11.46
N ASP A 79 9.66 -10.50 -11.36
CA ASP A 79 10.14 -9.56 -10.34
C ASP A 79 9.39 -8.22 -10.29
N THR A 80 8.66 -7.86 -11.34
CA THR A 80 7.82 -6.65 -11.37
C THR A 80 6.38 -6.89 -10.92
N SER A 81 6.01 -8.15 -10.71
CA SER A 81 4.67 -8.49 -10.22
C SER A 81 4.59 -8.12 -8.73
N PRO A 82 3.47 -7.53 -8.27
CA PRO A 82 3.19 -7.46 -6.84
C PRO A 82 3.34 -8.85 -6.20
N GLY A 83 3.74 -8.91 -4.93
CA GLY A 83 3.68 -10.15 -4.14
C GLY A 83 2.25 -10.71 -4.06
N SER A 84 2.07 -11.86 -3.41
CA SER A 84 0.73 -12.47 -3.26
C SER A 84 -0.26 -11.47 -2.65
N PRO A 85 -1.45 -11.29 -3.24
CA PRO A 85 -2.50 -10.44 -2.67
C PRO A 85 -2.97 -10.90 -1.29
N GLU A 86 -2.80 -12.19 -0.96
CA GLU A 86 -3.22 -12.75 0.33
C GLU A 86 -2.62 -11.99 1.51
N TRP A 87 -1.38 -11.50 1.37
CA TRP A 87 -0.69 -10.75 2.42
C TRP A 87 -1.33 -9.39 2.70
N ASN A 88 -2.10 -8.85 1.75
CA ASN A 88 -2.81 -7.59 1.94
C ASN A 88 -4.08 -7.75 2.76
N ALA A 89 -4.65 -8.97 2.80
CA ALA A 89 -5.87 -9.24 3.55
C ALA A 89 -5.62 -9.93 4.90
N ARG A 90 -4.48 -10.60 5.06
CA ARG A 90 -4.12 -11.29 6.29
C ARG A 90 -3.63 -10.31 7.38
N ALA A 91 -4.05 -10.58 8.61
CA ALA A 91 -3.69 -9.81 9.81
C ALA A 91 -2.57 -10.46 10.64
N ASP A 92 -2.13 -11.67 10.29
CA ASP A 92 -1.13 -12.42 11.07
C ASP A 92 0.30 -11.85 11.00
N THR A 93 1.18 -12.44 11.82
CA THR A 93 2.59 -12.05 11.94
C THR A 93 3.33 -12.12 10.60
N VAL A 94 3.06 -13.08 9.72
CA VAL A 94 3.75 -13.22 8.42
C VAL A 94 3.35 -12.07 7.50
N ALA A 95 2.07 -11.75 7.42
CA ALA A 95 1.58 -10.62 6.64
C ALA A 95 2.14 -9.28 7.15
N ARG A 96 2.16 -9.08 8.47
CA ARG A 96 2.80 -7.91 9.11
C ARG A 96 4.31 -7.84 8.79
N ALA A 97 5.01 -8.97 8.85
CA ALA A 97 6.43 -9.05 8.50
C ALA A 97 6.68 -8.69 7.03
N MET A 98 5.87 -9.19 6.10
CA MET A 98 5.97 -8.86 4.67
C MET A 98 5.78 -7.36 4.42
N ARG A 99 4.80 -6.72 5.08
CA ARG A 99 4.59 -5.27 5.00
C ARG A 99 5.80 -4.48 5.51
N LEU A 100 6.40 -4.90 6.64
CA LEU A 100 7.59 -4.26 7.19
C LEU A 100 8.85 -4.46 6.33
N ILE A 101 9.01 -5.65 5.74
CA ILE A 101 10.10 -5.91 4.79
C ILE A 101 9.92 -4.97 3.59
N GLN A 102 8.70 -4.88 3.03
CA GLN A 102 8.37 -3.94 1.95
C GLN A 102 8.63 -2.48 2.32
N ASP A 103 8.50 -2.11 3.59
CA ASP A 103 8.89 -0.80 4.09
C ASP A 103 10.39 -0.60 4.24
N GLY A 104 11.23 -1.61 3.98
CA GLY A 104 12.68 -1.54 4.13
C GLY A 104 13.15 -1.63 5.59
N VAL A 105 12.33 -2.16 6.51
CA VAL A 105 12.72 -2.32 7.92
C VAL A 105 13.97 -3.19 8.06
N VAL A 106 14.07 -4.27 7.28
CA VAL A 106 15.27 -5.14 7.30
C VAL A 106 16.52 -4.40 6.84
N ASP A 107 16.39 -3.46 5.90
CA ASP A 107 17.52 -2.69 5.40
C ASP A 107 17.98 -1.63 6.40
N ARG A 108 17.06 -1.04 7.18
CA ARG A 108 17.35 0.00 8.17
C ARG A 108 17.74 -0.55 9.54
N GLU A 109 17.03 -1.56 10.03
CA GLU A 109 17.09 -2.04 11.42
C GLU A 109 17.53 -3.51 11.53
N GLY A 110 17.77 -4.17 10.40
CA GLY A 110 18.11 -5.59 10.34
C GLY A 110 16.94 -6.50 10.70
N VAL A 111 17.23 -7.80 10.75
CA VAL A 111 16.25 -8.83 11.13
C VAL A 111 15.86 -8.70 12.61
N THR A 112 16.78 -8.21 13.45
CA THR A 112 16.54 -7.91 14.87
C THR A 112 15.48 -6.84 15.05
N GLY A 113 15.54 -5.74 14.28
CA GLY A 113 14.51 -4.69 14.33
C GLY A 113 13.14 -5.18 13.85
N LEU A 114 13.12 -5.96 12.76
CA LEU A 114 11.90 -6.61 12.28
C LEU A 114 11.25 -7.47 13.38
N ALA A 115 12.05 -8.31 14.05
CA ALA A 115 11.57 -9.21 15.08
C ALA A 115 11.08 -8.44 16.33
N ALA A 116 11.81 -7.40 16.75
CA ALA A 116 11.43 -6.54 17.87
C ALA A 116 10.08 -5.83 17.64
N ARG A 117 9.85 -5.27 16.45
CA ARG A 117 8.57 -4.63 16.08
C ARG A 117 7.39 -5.58 16.10
N LEU A 118 7.62 -6.86 15.74
CA LEU A 118 6.59 -7.88 15.73
C LEU A 118 6.37 -8.54 17.11
N GLY A 119 7.27 -8.32 18.07
CA GLY A 119 7.21 -8.94 19.40
C GLY A 119 7.66 -10.40 19.43
N TYR A 120 8.55 -10.81 18.53
CA TYR A 120 9.05 -12.19 18.43
C TYR A 120 10.58 -12.25 18.39
N SER A 121 11.14 -13.45 18.59
CA SER A 121 12.57 -13.68 18.32
C SER A 121 12.86 -13.78 16.82
N THR A 122 14.09 -13.45 16.42
CA THR A 122 14.55 -13.56 15.02
C THR A 122 14.33 -14.96 14.46
N ARG A 123 14.67 -16.01 15.22
CA ARG A 123 14.49 -17.42 14.84
C ARG A 123 13.04 -17.80 14.58
N GLN A 124 12.09 -17.26 15.37
CA GLN A 124 10.67 -17.51 15.17
C GLN A 124 10.18 -16.89 13.86
N ILE A 125 10.55 -15.63 13.60
CA ILE A 125 10.19 -14.91 12.37
C ILE A 125 10.78 -15.60 11.14
N GLU A 126 12.06 -15.99 11.20
CA GLU A 126 12.71 -16.74 10.11
C GLU A 126 11.99 -18.05 9.80
N ARG A 127 11.65 -18.83 10.84
CA ARG A 127 10.94 -20.10 10.67
C ARG A 127 9.54 -19.90 10.05
N GLN A 128 8.80 -18.90 10.52
CA GLN A 128 7.45 -18.61 10.00
C GLN A 128 7.50 -18.15 8.53
N LEU A 129 8.41 -17.24 8.18
CA LEU A 129 8.57 -16.77 6.80
C LEU A 129 9.07 -17.86 5.85
N LEU A 130 9.99 -18.73 6.31
CA LEU A 130 10.43 -19.88 5.52
C LEU A 130 9.28 -20.87 5.27
N ALA A 131 8.46 -21.14 6.29
CA ALA A 131 7.35 -22.07 6.16
C ALA A 131 6.25 -21.56 5.21
N GLU A 132 5.92 -20.26 5.26
CA GLU A 132 4.78 -19.71 4.51
C GLU A 132 5.17 -19.05 3.19
N VAL A 133 6.33 -18.39 3.12
CA VAL A 133 6.78 -17.59 1.98
C VAL A 133 7.96 -18.24 1.25
N GLY A 134 8.45 -19.37 1.77
CA GLY A 134 9.55 -20.15 1.18
C GLY A 134 10.91 -19.44 1.23
N ALA A 135 11.01 -18.32 1.95
CA ALA A 135 12.22 -17.52 2.04
C ALA A 135 12.31 -16.75 3.38
N GLY A 136 13.52 -16.61 3.90
CA GLY A 136 13.77 -15.83 5.12
C GLY A 136 13.80 -14.31 4.87
N PRO A 137 13.78 -13.50 5.95
CA PRO A 137 13.75 -12.02 5.89
C PRO A 137 14.82 -11.41 4.98
N LEU A 138 16.07 -11.88 5.09
CA LEU A 138 17.18 -11.34 4.31
C LEU A 138 17.04 -11.59 2.81
N ALA A 139 16.49 -12.74 2.42
CA ALA A 139 16.25 -13.06 1.02
C ALA A 139 15.08 -12.29 0.45
N LEU A 140 14.03 -12.08 1.24
CA LEU A 140 12.90 -11.23 0.88
C LEU A 140 13.35 -9.78 0.68
N ALA A 141 14.13 -9.23 1.61
CA ALA A 141 14.71 -7.90 1.48
C ALA A 141 15.65 -7.81 0.26
N ARG A 142 16.49 -8.83 0.01
CA ARG A 142 17.36 -8.88 -1.18
C ARG A 142 16.55 -8.86 -2.48
N ALA A 143 15.48 -9.63 -2.57
CA ALA A 143 14.61 -9.67 -3.75
C ALA A 143 13.95 -8.30 -3.99
N GLN A 144 13.52 -7.62 -2.93
CA GLN A 144 12.97 -6.27 -3.00
C GLN A 144 14.01 -5.24 -3.46
N ARG A 145 15.22 -5.24 -2.88
CA ARG A 145 16.30 -4.35 -3.33
C ARG A 145 16.60 -4.54 -4.82
N ALA A 146 16.64 -5.78 -5.29
CA ALA A 146 16.82 -6.08 -6.72
C ALA A 146 15.68 -5.50 -7.57
N GLN A 147 14.42 -5.59 -7.12
CA GLN A 147 13.26 -5.01 -7.81
C GLN A 147 13.33 -3.47 -7.85
N THR A 148 13.62 -2.80 -6.74
CA THR A 148 13.79 -1.34 -6.69
C THR A 148 14.95 -0.89 -7.58
N ALA A 149 16.08 -1.58 -7.52
CA ALA A 149 17.24 -1.35 -8.39
C ALA A 149 16.83 -1.40 -9.86
N ARG A 150 16.12 -2.45 -10.27
CA ARG A 150 15.67 -2.58 -11.66
C ARG A 150 14.73 -1.44 -12.05
N LEU A 151 13.75 -1.12 -11.21
CA LEU A 151 12.82 -0.01 -11.46
C LEU A 151 13.60 1.26 -11.76
N LEU A 152 14.55 1.63 -10.88
CA LEU A 152 15.39 2.79 -11.05
C LEU A 152 16.25 2.75 -12.31
N VAL A 153 16.95 1.64 -12.54
CA VAL A 153 17.79 1.47 -13.74
C VAL A 153 16.98 1.65 -15.03
N GLU A 154 15.76 1.12 -15.06
CA GLU A 154 14.89 1.17 -16.24
C GLU A 154 14.11 2.49 -16.36
N THR A 155 13.83 3.20 -15.25
CA THR A 155 12.96 4.39 -15.27
C THR A 155 13.65 5.72 -15.10
N THR A 156 14.87 5.77 -14.58
CA THR A 156 15.58 7.02 -14.28
C THR A 156 16.91 7.11 -15.01
N SER A 157 17.44 8.34 -15.08
CA SER A 157 18.79 8.64 -15.58
C SER A 157 19.84 8.72 -14.47
N LEU A 158 19.52 8.30 -13.25
CA LEU A 158 20.43 8.37 -12.11
C LEU A 158 21.77 7.66 -12.39
N PRO A 159 22.90 8.19 -11.92
CA PRO A 159 24.16 7.44 -11.82
C PRO A 159 23.96 6.09 -11.14
N MET A 160 24.67 5.04 -11.59
CA MET A 160 24.50 3.69 -11.03
C MET A 160 24.84 3.60 -9.53
N ALA A 161 25.73 4.47 -9.06
CA ALA A 161 26.03 4.61 -7.64
C ALA A 161 24.79 5.05 -6.86
N ASP A 162 24.12 6.11 -7.32
CA ASP A 162 22.90 6.62 -6.69
C ASP A 162 21.76 5.60 -6.76
N VAL A 163 21.65 4.86 -7.87
CA VAL A 163 20.70 3.76 -7.99
C VAL A 163 20.96 2.66 -6.96
N ALA A 164 22.21 2.29 -6.73
CA ALA A 164 22.57 1.27 -5.75
C ALA A 164 22.14 1.69 -4.34
N PHE A 165 22.49 2.90 -3.91
CA PHE A 165 22.14 3.40 -2.58
C PHE A 165 20.64 3.64 -2.41
N ALA A 166 19.96 4.19 -3.43
CA ALA A 166 18.51 4.41 -3.40
C ALA A 166 17.71 3.09 -3.36
N ALA A 167 18.26 2.02 -3.95
CA ALA A 167 17.70 0.68 -3.87
C ALA A 167 18.06 -0.07 -2.57
N GLY A 168 18.73 0.58 -1.62
CA GLY A 168 19.06 0.00 -0.30
C GLY A 168 20.32 -0.86 -0.26
N PHE A 169 21.19 -0.82 -1.29
CA PHE A 169 22.47 -1.53 -1.24
C PHE A 169 23.52 -0.72 -0.47
N SER A 170 24.28 -1.41 0.38
CA SER A 170 25.41 -0.81 1.11
C SER A 170 26.67 -0.64 0.26
N SER A 171 26.76 -1.30 -0.90
CA SER A 171 27.87 -1.15 -1.83
C SER A 171 27.45 -1.34 -3.29
N ILE A 172 28.13 -0.63 -4.18
CA ILE A 172 27.95 -0.74 -5.64
C ILE A 172 28.33 -2.15 -6.13
N ARG A 173 29.31 -2.81 -5.47
CA ARG A 173 29.72 -4.18 -5.80
C ARG A 173 28.56 -5.16 -5.57
N THR A 174 27.99 -5.16 -4.36
CA THR A 174 26.86 -6.03 -4.01
C THR A 174 25.63 -5.76 -4.88
N PHE A 175 25.40 -4.49 -5.24
CA PHE A 175 24.38 -4.09 -6.21
C PHE A 175 24.62 -4.75 -7.57
N ASN A 176 25.81 -4.57 -8.15
CA ASN A 176 26.17 -5.14 -9.45
C ASN A 176 26.04 -6.67 -9.45
N ASP A 177 26.54 -7.33 -8.40
CA ASP A 177 26.49 -8.78 -8.26
C ASP A 177 25.05 -9.28 -8.15
N THR A 178 24.22 -8.64 -7.32
CA THR A 178 22.81 -9.02 -7.15
C THR A 178 21.98 -8.78 -8.42
N VAL A 179 22.16 -7.64 -9.09
CA VAL A 179 21.46 -7.34 -10.37
C VAL A 179 21.86 -8.38 -11.43
N ARG A 180 23.15 -8.72 -11.53
CA ARG A 180 23.64 -9.72 -12.47
C ARG A 180 23.10 -11.12 -12.15
N GLU A 181 23.09 -11.51 -10.88
CA GLU A 181 22.57 -12.81 -10.43
C GLU A 181 21.07 -12.95 -10.71
N VAL A 182 20.27 -11.95 -10.33
CA VAL A 182 18.80 -12.02 -10.42
C VAL A 182 18.31 -11.85 -11.86
N PHE A 183 18.90 -10.92 -12.63
CA PHE A 183 18.41 -10.56 -13.96
C PHE A 183 19.26 -11.09 -15.13
N ALA A 184 20.43 -11.66 -14.85
CA ALA A 184 21.41 -12.12 -15.86
C ALA A 184 21.76 -11.02 -16.88
N LEU A 185 21.85 -9.78 -16.41
CA LEU A 185 22.23 -8.58 -17.15
C LEU A 185 23.01 -7.65 -16.22
N ALA A 186 24.00 -6.94 -16.75
CA ALA A 186 24.60 -5.84 -16.01
C ALA A 186 23.61 -4.66 -15.89
N PRO A 187 23.70 -3.82 -14.84
CA PRO A 187 22.84 -2.64 -14.69
C PRO A 187 22.84 -1.73 -15.93
N GLY A 188 24.01 -1.52 -16.56
CA GLY A 188 24.11 -0.72 -17.79
C GLY A 188 23.30 -1.31 -18.95
N GLU A 189 23.35 -2.64 -19.14
CA GLU A 189 22.60 -3.33 -20.19
C GLU A 189 21.08 -3.26 -19.96
N LEU A 190 20.65 -3.34 -18.70
CA LEU A 190 19.24 -3.16 -18.32
C LEU A 190 18.74 -1.78 -18.76
N ARG A 191 19.51 -0.71 -18.50
CA ARG A 191 19.17 0.65 -18.92
C ARG A 191 19.08 0.78 -20.43
N THR A 192 20.08 0.30 -21.16
CA THR A 192 20.10 0.37 -22.63
C THR A 192 18.89 -0.36 -23.23
N ARG A 193 18.55 -1.54 -22.70
CA ARG A 193 17.36 -2.32 -23.15
C ARG A 193 16.03 -1.65 -22.80
N ALA A 194 15.98 -0.86 -21.73
CA ALA A 194 14.77 -0.10 -21.38
C ALA A 194 14.59 1.12 -22.29
N ALA A 195 15.69 1.83 -22.59
CA ALA A 195 15.68 2.97 -23.49
C ALA A 195 15.19 2.59 -24.91
N THR A 196 15.67 1.47 -25.46
CA THR A 196 15.25 1.00 -26.80
C THR A 196 13.76 0.63 -26.88
N ARG A 197 13.16 0.16 -25.77
CA ARG A 197 11.72 -0.16 -25.72
C ARG A 197 10.83 1.07 -25.59
N ARG A 198 11.34 2.17 -25.04
CA ARG A 198 10.54 3.36 -24.75
C ARG A 198 10.32 4.27 -25.95
N GLY A 199 11.06 4.09 -27.04
CA GLY A 199 10.86 4.84 -28.29
C GLY A 199 10.96 6.36 -28.16
N GLY A 200 11.57 6.88 -27.09
CA GLY A 200 11.60 8.32 -26.82
C GLY A 200 12.49 8.67 -25.62
N ALA A 201 12.98 9.91 -25.61
CA ALA A 201 13.80 10.46 -24.54
C ALA A 201 13.01 10.49 -23.21
N PRO A 202 13.66 10.25 -22.05
CA PRO A 202 13.03 10.47 -20.76
C PRO A 202 12.50 11.90 -20.68
N LEU A 203 11.28 12.08 -20.15
CA LEU A 203 10.76 13.40 -19.85
C LEU A 203 11.79 14.15 -18.99
N PRO A 204 12.06 15.44 -19.29
CA PRO A 204 12.98 16.22 -18.47
C PRO A 204 12.44 16.27 -17.04
N ALA A 205 13.10 15.55 -16.14
CA ALA A 205 12.87 15.68 -14.72
C ALA A 205 13.42 17.04 -14.28
N ALA A 206 12.69 17.75 -13.42
CA ALA A 206 13.30 18.82 -12.66
C ALA A 206 14.55 18.27 -11.94
N PRO A 207 15.64 19.04 -11.81
CA PRO A 207 16.83 18.60 -11.07
C PRO A 207 16.42 18.05 -9.69
N GLY A 208 16.81 16.82 -9.38
CA GLY A 208 16.48 16.15 -8.12
C GLY A 208 15.16 15.36 -8.09
N ALA A 209 14.36 15.36 -9.16
CA ALA A 209 13.11 14.59 -9.23
C ALA A 209 13.33 13.17 -9.81
N LEU A 210 12.80 12.15 -9.13
CA LEU A 210 12.75 10.77 -9.61
C LEU A 210 11.40 10.49 -10.25
N THR A 211 11.39 10.07 -11.52
CA THR A 211 10.17 9.65 -12.21
C THR A 211 10.09 8.13 -12.29
N LEU A 212 8.99 7.59 -11.77
CA LEU A 212 8.72 6.17 -11.62
C LEU A 212 7.36 5.83 -12.24
N ARG A 213 7.20 4.56 -12.61
CA ARG A 213 5.92 3.99 -13.02
C ARG A 213 5.52 2.96 -11.98
N LEU A 214 4.43 3.19 -11.25
CA LEU A 214 3.92 2.26 -10.26
C LEU A 214 2.85 1.37 -10.90
N PRO A 215 3.14 0.09 -11.20
CA PRO A 215 2.13 -0.81 -11.74
C PRO A 215 1.09 -1.14 -10.68
N PHE A 216 -0.13 -1.46 -11.12
CA PHE A 216 -1.23 -1.92 -10.27
C PHE A 216 -1.87 -3.19 -10.87
N ARG A 217 -2.61 -3.94 -10.05
CA ARG A 217 -3.43 -5.06 -10.55
C ARG A 217 -4.67 -4.51 -11.24
N ALA A 218 -4.92 -4.83 -12.50
CA ALA A 218 -6.12 -4.34 -13.19
C ALA A 218 -7.38 -5.16 -12.80
N PRO A 219 -8.59 -4.57 -12.86
CA PRO A 219 -8.89 -3.17 -13.17
C PRO A 219 -8.60 -2.19 -12.02
N LEU A 220 -8.54 -0.91 -12.35
CA LEU A 220 -8.46 0.20 -11.38
C LEU A 220 -9.51 1.26 -11.74
N ASN A 221 -10.34 1.62 -10.78
CA ASN A 221 -11.19 2.81 -10.88
C ASN A 221 -10.50 4.01 -10.22
N PRO A 222 -9.97 4.98 -10.99
CA PRO A 222 -9.24 6.10 -10.41
C PRO A 222 -10.16 7.14 -9.75
N ASP A 223 -11.44 7.22 -10.15
CA ASP A 223 -12.33 8.32 -9.76
C ASP A 223 -12.58 8.35 -8.27
N ASN A 224 -12.92 7.20 -7.69
CA ASN A 224 -13.16 7.11 -6.24
C ASN A 224 -11.85 7.24 -5.45
N LEU A 225 -10.74 6.79 -6.02
CA LEU A 225 -9.47 6.78 -5.32
C LEU A 225 -8.89 8.19 -5.20
N PHE A 226 -8.66 8.83 -6.35
CA PHE A 226 -8.07 10.16 -6.41
C PHE A 226 -9.09 11.26 -6.09
N GLY A 227 -10.37 11.06 -6.42
CA GLY A 227 -11.44 11.96 -5.99
C GLY A 227 -11.52 12.05 -4.47
N HIS A 228 -11.40 10.92 -3.76
CA HIS A 228 -11.39 10.91 -2.30
C HIS A 228 -10.16 11.61 -1.72
N LEU A 229 -8.96 11.32 -2.25
CA LEU A 229 -7.73 11.97 -1.82
C LEU A 229 -7.79 13.49 -2.05
N ALA A 230 -8.23 13.95 -3.21
CA ALA A 230 -8.38 15.36 -3.53
C ALA A 230 -9.45 16.05 -2.66
N ALA A 231 -10.63 15.44 -2.53
CA ALA A 231 -11.74 15.98 -1.75
C ALA A 231 -11.44 16.07 -0.25
N THR A 232 -10.48 15.27 0.25
CA THR A 232 -10.04 15.27 1.66
C THR A 232 -8.68 15.95 1.88
N ALA A 233 -8.05 16.47 0.83
CA ALA A 233 -6.70 17.03 0.84
C ALA A 233 -6.54 18.17 1.85
N VAL A 234 -5.55 18.08 2.73
CA VAL A 234 -5.22 19.12 3.71
C VAL A 234 -4.35 20.21 3.05
N PRO A 235 -4.84 21.46 2.92
CA PRO A 235 -4.06 22.57 2.38
C PRO A 235 -2.67 22.69 3.04
N GLY A 236 -1.63 22.86 2.21
CA GLY A 236 -0.24 22.94 2.64
C GLY A 236 0.48 21.59 2.78
N VAL A 237 -0.25 20.47 2.88
CA VAL A 237 0.30 19.10 2.94
C VAL A 237 -0.05 18.31 1.69
N GLU A 238 -1.27 18.48 1.18
CA GLU A 238 -1.85 17.72 0.08
C GLU A 238 -2.59 18.67 -0.88
N GLU A 239 -2.52 18.38 -2.19
CA GLU A 239 -3.27 19.11 -3.20
C GLU A 239 -3.57 18.24 -4.42
N TRP A 240 -4.51 18.69 -5.24
CA TRP A 240 -4.69 18.21 -6.61
C TRP A 240 -4.30 19.33 -7.56
N ARG A 241 -3.35 19.06 -8.47
CA ARG A 241 -2.85 20.03 -9.44
C ARG A 241 -2.42 19.34 -10.72
N ASP A 242 -2.81 19.88 -11.86
CA ASP A 242 -2.43 19.42 -13.20
C ASP A 242 -2.70 17.91 -13.43
N GLY A 243 -3.86 17.43 -12.97
CA GLY A 243 -4.27 16.03 -13.11
C GLY A 243 -3.49 15.04 -12.23
N ALA A 244 -2.80 15.54 -11.20
CA ALA A 244 -2.03 14.74 -10.26
C ALA A 244 -2.35 15.10 -8.81
N TYR A 245 -2.38 14.08 -7.95
CA TYR A 245 -2.40 14.25 -6.51
C TYR A 245 -0.98 14.46 -5.99
N ARG A 246 -0.73 15.56 -5.30
CA ARG A 246 0.56 15.90 -4.73
C ARG A 246 0.49 15.91 -3.21
N ARG A 247 1.53 15.42 -2.52
CA ARG A 247 1.65 15.58 -1.08
C ARG A 247 3.06 15.53 -0.54
N THR A 248 3.25 16.09 0.65
CA THR A 248 4.46 15.92 1.46
C THR A 248 4.44 14.58 2.20
N LEU A 249 5.63 14.03 2.44
CA LEU A 249 5.86 12.74 3.10
C LEU A 249 6.92 12.92 4.19
N THR A 250 6.59 12.51 5.41
CA THR A 250 7.60 12.27 6.45
C THR A 250 8.26 10.92 6.19
N LEU A 251 9.58 10.89 6.12
CA LEU A 251 10.37 9.72 5.75
C LEU A 251 11.45 9.42 6.81
N PRO A 252 12.00 8.20 6.88
CA PRO A 252 12.94 7.82 7.94
C PRO A 252 14.19 8.70 8.07
N ASN A 253 14.74 9.20 6.96
CA ASN A 253 15.96 10.02 6.96
C ASN A 253 15.68 11.49 6.64
N GLY A 254 14.42 11.89 6.50
CA GLY A 254 14.05 13.27 6.16
C GLY A 254 12.61 13.37 5.65
N HIS A 255 12.43 14.02 4.49
CA HIS A 255 11.12 14.16 3.89
C HIS A 255 11.15 14.06 2.38
N GLY A 256 9.97 13.96 1.79
CA GLY A 256 9.82 13.98 0.36
C GLY A 256 8.51 14.63 -0.08
N ILE A 257 8.43 14.88 -1.37
CA ILE A 257 7.21 15.33 -2.05
C ILE A 257 6.93 14.35 -3.16
N VAL A 258 5.69 13.85 -3.20
CA VAL A 258 5.23 12.95 -4.26
C VAL A 258 4.15 13.62 -5.09
N SER A 259 4.18 13.39 -6.39
CA SER A 259 3.10 13.64 -7.34
C SER A 259 2.67 12.32 -7.99
N LEU A 260 1.38 12.01 -7.95
CA LEU A 260 0.78 10.76 -8.40
C LEU A 260 -0.35 11.03 -9.39
N ALA A 261 -0.18 10.58 -10.63
CA ALA A 261 -1.18 10.75 -11.69
C ALA A 261 -1.65 9.39 -12.23
N PRO A 262 -2.96 9.11 -12.28
CA PRO A 262 -3.48 7.88 -12.88
C PRO A 262 -3.21 7.85 -14.39
N ARG A 263 -2.71 6.72 -14.89
CA ARG A 263 -2.61 6.38 -16.32
C ARG A 263 -3.27 5.02 -16.57
N PRO A 264 -3.60 4.66 -17.83
CA PRO A 264 -4.33 3.43 -18.11
C PRO A 264 -3.68 2.13 -17.60
N ASP A 265 -2.34 2.07 -17.53
CA ASP A 265 -1.58 0.86 -17.19
C ASP A 265 -0.69 1.00 -15.94
N HIS A 266 -0.58 2.20 -15.36
CA HIS A 266 0.25 2.48 -14.18
C HIS A 266 -0.17 3.79 -13.50
N ILE A 267 0.34 4.04 -12.29
CA ILE A 267 0.36 5.39 -11.70
C ILE A 267 1.71 6.02 -12.04
N ALA A 268 1.69 7.17 -12.73
CA ALA A 268 2.88 7.98 -12.91
C ALA A 268 3.22 8.61 -11.56
N CYS A 269 4.43 8.34 -11.07
CA CYS A 269 4.89 8.79 -9.77
C CYS A 269 6.14 9.64 -9.94
N ARG A 270 6.13 10.85 -9.40
CA ARG A 270 7.30 11.72 -9.34
C ARG A 270 7.62 12.03 -7.89
N LEU A 271 8.86 11.80 -7.49
CA LEU A 271 9.34 11.97 -6.13
C LEU A 271 10.47 12.97 -6.07
N PHE A 272 10.39 13.91 -5.13
CA PHE A 272 11.52 14.66 -4.61
C PHE A 272 11.82 14.12 -3.23
N LEU A 273 13.07 13.80 -2.94
CA LEU A 273 13.49 13.24 -1.66
C LEU A 273 14.66 14.07 -1.14
N THR A 274 14.65 14.41 0.15
CA THR A 274 15.84 14.97 0.79
C THR A 274 16.96 13.94 0.93
N ASP A 275 16.61 12.66 1.01
CA ASP A 275 17.55 11.54 1.07
C ASP A 275 17.06 10.39 0.18
N HIS A 276 17.89 9.99 -0.79
CA HIS A 276 17.55 8.91 -1.72
C HIS A 276 17.41 7.54 -1.05
N ARG A 277 17.96 7.33 0.15
CA ARG A 277 17.79 6.09 0.92
C ARG A 277 16.34 5.84 1.30
N ASP A 278 15.51 6.89 1.34
CA ASP A 278 14.09 6.77 1.65
C ASP A 278 13.22 6.34 0.45
N LEU A 279 13.79 6.21 -0.74
CA LEU A 279 13.04 5.90 -1.95
C LEU A 279 12.19 4.63 -1.83
N THR A 280 12.76 3.55 -1.30
CA THR A 280 12.05 2.28 -1.16
C THR A 280 10.83 2.43 -0.24
N TYR A 281 10.99 3.15 0.87
CA TYR A 281 9.90 3.44 1.79
C TYR A 281 8.85 4.36 1.15
N ALA A 282 9.27 5.42 0.45
CA ALA A 282 8.38 6.34 -0.25
C ALA A 282 7.52 5.61 -1.31
N ILE A 283 8.13 4.71 -2.10
CA ILE A 283 7.40 3.86 -3.06
C ILE A 283 6.38 3.00 -2.32
N SER A 284 6.80 2.27 -1.28
CA SER A 284 5.94 1.38 -0.50
C SER A 284 4.71 2.11 0.08
N VAL A 285 4.94 3.28 0.66
CA VAL A 285 3.90 4.17 1.20
C VAL A 285 2.93 4.63 0.11
N CYS A 286 3.44 5.05 -1.06
CA CYS A 286 2.59 5.46 -2.18
C CYS A 286 1.72 4.31 -2.70
N ARG A 287 2.31 3.10 -2.83
CA ARG A 287 1.58 1.91 -3.26
C ARG A 287 0.48 1.54 -2.27
N ARG A 288 0.76 1.63 -0.96
CA ARG A 288 -0.25 1.40 0.09
C ARG A 288 -1.34 2.46 0.09
N MET A 289 -0.99 3.74 0.03
CA MET A 289 -1.97 4.84 0.04
C MET A 289 -3.01 4.66 -1.09
N LEU A 290 -2.55 4.21 -2.25
CA LEU A 290 -3.37 3.95 -3.42
C LEU A 290 -3.91 2.51 -3.53
N ASP A 291 -3.57 1.65 -2.57
CA ASP A 291 -4.01 0.26 -2.49
C ASP A 291 -3.73 -0.53 -3.81
N LEU A 292 -2.59 -0.27 -4.45
CA LEU A 292 -2.27 -0.78 -5.80
C LEU A 292 -2.07 -2.30 -5.87
N ASP A 293 -1.82 -2.92 -4.72
CA ASP A 293 -1.48 -4.33 -4.59
C ASP A 293 -2.69 -5.23 -4.27
N ALA A 294 -3.86 -4.64 -3.98
CA ALA A 294 -5.11 -5.38 -3.80
C ALA A 294 -5.52 -6.14 -5.06
N ASP A 295 -6.23 -7.27 -4.89
CA ASP A 295 -6.81 -8.08 -5.96
C ASP A 295 -8.24 -7.59 -6.26
N PRO A 296 -8.43 -6.69 -7.24
CA PRO A 296 -9.74 -6.14 -7.54
C PRO A 296 -10.70 -7.20 -8.06
N VAL A 297 -10.20 -8.24 -8.73
CA VAL A 297 -11.07 -9.26 -9.33
C VAL A 297 -11.67 -10.13 -8.24
N ALA A 298 -10.88 -10.59 -7.28
CA ALA A 298 -11.38 -11.36 -6.15
C ALA A 298 -12.40 -10.57 -5.31
N VAL A 299 -12.14 -9.27 -5.11
CA VAL A 299 -13.05 -8.36 -4.43
C VAL A 299 -14.36 -8.21 -5.21
N ASP A 300 -14.27 -7.84 -6.49
CA ASP A 300 -15.43 -7.58 -7.33
C ASP A 300 -16.28 -8.83 -7.51
N ASP A 301 -15.66 -10.00 -7.69
CA ASP A 301 -16.36 -11.29 -7.80
C ASP A 301 -17.14 -11.62 -6.53
N GLN A 302 -16.54 -11.42 -5.35
CA GLN A 302 -17.24 -11.64 -4.07
C GLN A 302 -18.41 -10.65 -3.91
N LEU A 303 -18.20 -9.38 -4.19
CA LEU A 303 -19.25 -8.36 -4.03
C LEU A 303 -20.38 -8.52 -5.06
N ARG A 304 -20.07 -9.01 -6.27
CA ARG A 304 -21.08 -9.31 -7.32
C ARG A 304 -22.02 -10.45 -6.94
N THR A 305 -21.67 -11.28 -5.95
CA THR A 305 -22.61 -12.29 -5.42
C THR A 305 -23.84 -11.68 -4.76
N ASP A 306 -23.77 -10.40 -4.36
CA ASP A 306 -24.88 -9.65 -3.82
C ASP A 306 -25.64 -8.93 -4.94
N PRO A 307 -26.93 -9.23 -5.19
CA PRO A 307 -27.72 -8.59 -6.23
C PRO A 307 -27.83 -7.06 -6.11
N LEU A 308 -27.70 -6.51 -4.90
CA LEU A 308 -27.76 -5.06 -4.68
C LEU A 308 -26.43 -4.36 -4.98
N LEU A 309 -25.30 -5.07 -4.85
CA LEU A 309 -23.98 -4.52 -5.17
C LEU A 309 -23.55 -4.81 -6.61
N ALA A 310 -24.02 -5.92 -7.22
CA ALA A 310 -23.62 -6.32 -8.56
C ALA A 310 -23.72 -5.18 -9.61
N PRO A 311 -24.83 -4.40 -9.70
CA PRO A 311 -24.90 -3.29 -10.64
C PRO A 311 -23.89 -2.16 -10.37
N LEU A 312 -23.52 -1.95 -9.09
CA LEU A 312 -22.52 -0.96 -8.69
C LEU A 312 -21.11 -1.40 -9.07
N VAL A 313 -20.82 -2.69 -8.90
CA VAL A 313 -19.56 -3.33 -9.30
C VAL A 313 -19.41 -3.27 -10.82
N ASP A 314 -20.43 -3.70 -11.57
CA ASP A 314 -20.35 -3.79 -13.03
C ASP A 314 -20.24 -2.39 -13.69
N LYS A 315 -20.83 -1.36 -13.08
CA LYS A 315 -20.69 0.03 -13.54
C LYS A 315 -19.26 0.55 -13.42
N ALA A 316 -18.51 0.08 -12.42
CA ALA A 316 -17.32 0.78 -11.95
C ALA A 316 -16.30 -0.18 -11.28
N PRO A 317 -15.87 -1.27 -11.95
CA PRO A 317 -15.05 -2.31 -11.33
C PRO A 317 -13.65 -1.80 -10.94
N GLY A 318 -13.01 -2.48 -10.00
CA GLY A 318 -11.65 -2.17 -9.56
C GLY A 318 -11.54 -0.97 -8.64
N ARG A 319 -12.60 -0.65 -7.89
CA ARG A 319 -12.54 0.35 -6.80
C ARG A 319 -11.53 -0.06 -5.75
N ARG A 320 -10.80 0.93 -5.23
CA ARG A 320 -9.81 0.77 -4.17
C ARG A 320 -10.22 1.47 -2.91
N VAL A 321 -9.64 1.03 -1.79
CA VAL A 321 -9.77 1.74 -0.51
C VAL A 321 -8.72 2.86 -0.47
N PRO A 322 -9.11 4.15 -0.45
CA PRO A 322 -8.16 5.24 -0.31
C PRO A 322 -7.56 5.21 1.10
N ARG A 323 -6.27 4.87 1.20
CA ARG A 323 -5.57 4.77 2.49
C ARG A 323 -4.92 6.12 2.85
N THR A 324 -3.94 6.08 3.75
CA THR A 324 -3.12 7.22 4.18
C THR A 324 -1.64 6.83 4.10
N VAL A 325 -0.76 7.84 4.08
CA VAL A 325 0.69 7.61 4.18
C VAL A 325 1.16 7.42 5.61
N ASP A 326 0.43 7.98 6.57
CA ASP A 326 0.76 7.97 7.98
C ASP A 326 -0.51 7.71 8.81
N ALA A 327 -0.43 6.73 9.70
CA ALA A 327 -1.56 6.25 10.48
C ALA A 327 -1.91 7.18 11.65
N ALA A 328 -0.90 7.83 12.25
CA ALA A 328 -1.09 8.81 13.31
C ALA A 328 -1.74 10.08 12.76
N GLU A 329 -1.25 10.60 11.64
CA GLU A 329 -1.87 11.70 10.87
C GLU A 329 -3.35 11.40 10.64
N PHE A 330 -3.66 10.20 10.12
CA PHE A 330 -5.05 9.86 9.81
C PHE A 330 -5.92 9.72 11.06
N ALA A 331 -5.41 9.17 12.17
CA ALA A 331 -6.15 9.11 13.43
C ALA A 331 -6.53 10.52 13.92
N VAL A 332 -5.60 11.48 13.83
CA VAL A 332 -5.86 12.88 14.15
C VAL A 332 -6.93 13.46 13.20
N ARG A 333 -6.78 13.26 11.89
CA ARG A 333 -7.75 13.72 10.88
C ARG A 333 -9.14 13.11 11.09
N ALA A 334 -9.23 11.84 11.52
CA ALA A 334 -10.48 11.17 11.82
C ALA A 334 -11.22 11.84 12.99
N VAL A 335 -10.51 12.22 14.06
CA VAL A 335 -11.09 12.97 15.18
C VAL A 335 -11.51 14.39 14.76
N LEU A 336 -10.68 15.09 13.96
CA LEU A 336 -11.02 16.42 13.43
C LEU A 336 -12.27 16.39 12.54
N GLY A 337 -12.49 15.28 11.83
CA GLY A 337 -13.64 15.06 10.95
C GLY A 337 -14.92 14.59 11.64
N GLN A 338 -14.92 14.37 12.96
CA GLN A 338 -16.12 13.92 13.67
C GLN A 338 -17.24 14.96 13.58
N GLN A 339 -18.42 14.52 13.14
CA GLN A 339 -19.66 15.33 13.12
C GLN A 339 -19.56 16.65 12.33
N VAL A 340 -18.64 16.74 11.36
CA VAL A 340 -18.46 17.94 10.53
C VAL A 340 -18.37 17.54 9.05
N SER A 341 -18.56 18.50 8.15
CA SER A 341 -18.37 18.25 6.71
C SER A 341 -16.88 18.01 6.38
N THR A 342 -16.63 17.37 5.24
CA THR A 342 -15.27 17.17 4.74
C THR A 342 -14.51 18.49 4.56
N ALA A 343 -15.20 19.55 4.10
CA ALA A 343 -14.60 20.87 3.96
C ALA A 343 -14.16 21.46 5.31
N ALA A 344 -15.01 21.37 6.33
CA ALA A 344 -14.68 21.84 7.67
C ALA A 344 -13.51 21.04 8.28
N ALA A 345 -13.52 19.71 8.13
CA ALA A 345 -12.43 18.85 8.58
C ALA A 345 -11.08 19.25 7.96
N ARG A 346 -11.06 19.58 6.65
CA ARG A 346 -9.86 20.08 5.95
C ARG A 346 -9.39 21.41 6.50
N THR A 347 -10.29 22.35 6.76
CA THR A 347 -9.95 23.66 7.36
C THR A 347 -9.34 23.49 8.74
N HIS A 348 -9.89 22.60 9.57
CA HIS A 348 -9.34 22.31 10.88
C HIS A 348 -7.93 21.67 10.80
N ALA A 349 -7.75 20.70 9.91
CA ALA A 349 -6.44 20.09 9.68
C ALA A 349 -5.42 21.12 9.17
N ALA A 350 -5.81 22.01 8.25
CA ALA A 350 -4.94 23.07 7.75
C ALA A 350 -4.47 24.01 8.87
N ARG A 351 -5.36 24.42 9.78
CA ARG A 351 -4.98 25.25 10.94
C ARG A 351 -3.97 24.56 11.84
N LEU A 352 -4.16 23.27 12.11
CA LEU A 352 -3.23 22.48 12.91
C LEU A 352 -1.86 22.38 12.23
N VAL A 353 -1.84 22.14 10.91
CA VAL A 353 -0.62 22.09 10.10
C VAL A 353 0.10 23.44 10.08
N THR A 354 -0.60 24.55 9.86
CA THR A 354 0.01 25.89 9.85
C THR A 354 0.61 26.25 11.21
N ALA A 355 -0.03 25.82 12.31
CA ALA A 355 0.44 26.14 13.66
C ALA A 355 1.58 25.23 14.14
N HIS A 356 1.57 23.95 13.77
CA HIS A 356 2.46 22.94 14.39
C HIS A 356 3.20 22.04 13.40
N GLY A 357 2.91 22.14 12.09
CA GLY A 357 3.59 21.38 11.05
C GLY A 357 5.03 21.85 10.82
N THR A 358 5.88 20.96 10.33
CA THR A 358 7.27 21.31 9.99
C THR A 358 7.31 21.94 8.59
N PRO A 359 7.84 23.17 8.42
CA PRO A 359 7.96 23.78 7.11
C PRO A 359 8.83 22.96 6.15
N VAL A 360 8.45 22.90 4.87
CA VAL A 360 9.23 22.27 3.79
C VAL A 360 9.29 23.16 2.57
N GLN A 361 10.33 22.96 1.76
CA GLN A 361 10.45 23.62 0.46
C GLN A 361 9.93 22.68 -0.63
N ASP A 362 8.89 23.11 -1.34
CA ASP A 362 8.42 22.45 -2.56
C ASP A 362 9.07 23.10 -3.78
N PRO A 363 9.96 22.39 -4.52
CA PRO A 363 10.58 22.91 -5.74
C PRO A 363 9.58 23.39 -6.80
N GLU A 364 8.33 22.93 -6.71
CA GLU A 364 7.26 23.25 -7.67
C GLU A 364 6.14 24.07 -7.03
N GLY A 365 6.32 24.51 -5.78
CA GLY A 365 5.36 25.30 -5.00
C GLY A 365 4.05 24.59 -4.66
N GLY A 366 3.23 25.23 -3.83
CA GLY A 366 1.90 24.74 -3.40
C GLY A 366 1.92 23.98 -2.07
N LEU A 367 2.90 23.11 -1.87
CA LEU A 367 3.10 22.43 -0.59
C LEU A 367 4.06 23.22 0.30
N SER A 368 3.77 23.26 1.61
CA SER A 368 4.48 24.12 2.56
C SER A 368 4.86 23.44 3.87
N HIS A 369 4.19 22.36 4.26
CA HIS A 369 4.41 21.73 5.56
C HIS A 369 4.35 20.20 5.50
N LEU A 370 5.07 19.54 6.41
CA LEU A 370 4.73 18.20 6.88
C LEU A 370 3.56 18.28 7.85
N PHE A 371 2.72 17.24 7.87
CA PHE A 371 1.74 17.10 8.93
C PHE A 371 2.46 16.93 10.29
N PRO A 372 1.99 17.58 11.37
CA PRO A 372 2.66 17.50 12.68
C PRO A 372 2.70 16.07 13.22
N GLY A 373 3.90 15.63 13.63
CA GLY A 373 4.09 14.32 14.23
C GLY A 373 3.56 14.24 15.68
N PRO A 374 3.43 13.03 16.25
CA PRO A 374 2.89 12.83 17.61
C PRO A 374 3.60 13.65 18.70
N GLU A 375 4.94 13.73 18.65
CA GLU A 375 5.75 14.47 19.62
C GLU A 375 5.43 15.97 19.61
N ALA A 376 5.28 16.57 18.42
CA ALA A 376 4.91 17.97 18.28
C ALA A 376 3.48 18.23 18.78
N LEU A 377 2.56 17.27 18.54
CA LEU A 377 1.17 17.38 18.95
C LEU A 377 0.97 17.20 20.46
N ALA A 378 1.80 16.40 21.13
CA ALA A 378 1.70 16.18 22.58
C ALA A 378 1.96 17.46 23.39
N GLY A 379 2.72 18.41 22.84
CA GLY A 379 2.99 19.71 23.48
C GLY A 379 1.95 20.81 23.20
N VAL A 380 0.90 20.51 22.45
CA VAL A 380 -0.12 21.52 22.07
C VAL A 380 -0.96 21.91 23.30
N ASP A 381 -1.03 23.21 23.58
CA ASP A 381 -1.97 23.75 24.56
C ASP A 381 -3.43 23.50 24.10
N PRO A 382 -4.22 22.71 24.85
CA PRO A 382 -5.61 22.42 24.49
C PRO A 382 -6.47 23.66 24.28
N GLU A 383 -6.20 24.78 24.96
CA GLU A 383 -6.99 26.01 24.84
C GLU A 383 -6.79 26.72 23.50
N THR A 384 -5.69 26.44 22.80
CA THR A 384 -5.44 26.98 21.45
C THR A 384 -6.24 26.26 20.36
N LEU A 385 -6.78 25.08 20.66
CA LEU A 385 -7.61 24.31 19.74
C LEU A 385 -9.04 24.88 19.72
N ALA A 386 -9.44 25.42 18.57
CA ALA A 386 -10.78 26.01 18.36
C ALA A 386 -11.89 24.95 18.26
N PHE A 387 -12.10 24.17 19.33
CA PHE A 387 -13.06 23.09 19.44
C PHE A 387 -13.80 23.08 20.79
N PRO A 388 -14.97 22.44 20.88
CA PRO A 388 -15.63 22.17 22.16
C PRO A 388 -14.71 21.38 23.10
N ARG A 389 -14.88 21.57 24.42
CA ARG A 389 -14.04 20.94 25.46
C ARG A 389 -13.92 19.43 25.28
N SER A 390 -15.02 18.73 24.98
CA SER A 390 -15.02 17.28 24.75
C SER A 390 -14.09 16.86 23.62
N ARG A 391 -14.11 17.57 22.48
CA ARG A 391 -13.25 17.27 21.33
C ARG A 391 -11.79 17.64 21.58
N ARG A 392 -11.53 18.71 22.34
CA ARG A 392 -10.19 19.05 22.82
C ARG A 392 -9.61 17.91 23.65
N THR A 393 -10.38 17.40 24.62
CA THR A 393 -9.98 16.23 25.42
C THR A 393 -9.70 15.01 24.54
N THR A 394 -10.57 14.68 23.60
CA THR A 394 -10.35 13.55 22.68
C THR A 394 -9.05 13.70 21.87
N LEU A 395 -8.78 14.89 21.33
CA LEU A 395 -7.56 15.17 20.58
C LEU A 395 -6.31 15.07 21.46
N THR A 396 -6.30 15.69 22.64
CA THR A 396 -5.12 15.72 23.51
C THR A 396 -4.84 14.35 24.12
N THR A 397 -5.88 13.57 24.43
CA THR A 397 -5.72 12.16 24.81
C THR A 397 -5.14 11.34 23.66
N LEU A 398 -5.60 11.54 22.42
CA LEU A 398 -5.00 10.88 21.26
C LEU A 398 -3.53 11.28 21.06
N PHE A 399 -3.20 12.56 21.19
CA PHE A 399 -1.83 13.07 21.02
C PHE A 399 -0.89 12.45 22.05
N GLY A 400 -1.29 12.43 23.33
CA GLY A 400 -0.54 11.78 24.39
C GLY A 400 -0.32 10.30 24.10
N ALA A 401 -1.39 9.57 23.76
CA ALA A 401 -1.31 8.12 23.51
C ALA A 401 -0.46 7.76 22.29
N LEU A 402 -0.43 8.60 21.25
CA LEU A 402 0.45 8.41 20.10
C LEU A 402 1.91 8.73 20.44
N ALA A 403 2.16 9.78 21.23
CA ALA A 403 3.51 10.24 21.57
C ALA A 403 4.22 9.32 22.58
N ASP A 404 3.49 8.79 23.58
CA ASP A 404 4.04 7.86 24.56
C ASP A 404 4.09 6.40 24.07
N GLY A 405 3.51 6.12 22.90
CA GLY A 405 3.47 4.79 22.29
C GLY A 405 2.48 3.83 22.94
N THR A 406 1.59 4.29 23.82
CA THR A 406 0.46 3.48 24.34
C THR A 406 -0.57 3.20 23.25
N LEU A 407 -0.60 3.98 22.17
CA LEU A 407 -1.32 3.68 20.94
C LEU A 407 -0.34 3.66 19.76
N ARG A 408 -0.05 2.46 19.22
CA ARG A 408 0.79 2.29 18.03
C ARG A 408 -0.08 1.92 16.83
N LEU A 409 -0.14 2.84 15.87
CA LEU A 409 -0.83 2.63 14.59
C LEU A 409 0.20 2.58 13.48
N GLY A 410 0.15 1.53 12.67
CA GLY A 410 1.12 1.32 11.60
C GLY A 410 0.88 0.04 10.81
N PRO A 411 1.71 -0.22 9.78
CA PRO A 411 1.64 -1.45 8.99
C PRO A 411 1.95 -2.72 9.81
N ASP A 412 2.60 -2.55 10.95
CA ASP A 412 2.92 -3.55 11.97
C ASP A 412 1.86 -3.72 13.04
N SER A 413 0.78 -2.93 13.06
CA SER A 413 -0.28 -3.08 14.07
C SER A 413 -1.02 -4.41 13.92
N ASP A 414 -1.33 -5.04 15.05
CA ASP A 414 -2.42 -6.00 15.13
C ASP A 414 -3.74 -5.23 15.08
N TRP A 415 -4.62 -5.59 14.14
CA TRP A 415 -5.85 -4.83 13.92
C TRP A 415 -6.86 -4.97 15.07
N ASN A 416 -6.91 -6.10 15.75
CA ASN A 416 -7.83 -6.31 16.87
C ASN A 416 -7.34 -5.56 18.11
N GLU A 417 -6.04 -5.63 18.37
CA GLU A 417 -5.42 -4.85 19.44
C GLU A 417 -5.57 -3.35 19.21
N ALA A 418 -5.32 -2.88 17.99
CA ALA A 418 -5.48 -1.47 17.64
C ALA A 418 -6.93 -1.00 17.84
N ARG A 419 -7.93 -1.79 17.42
CA ARG A 419 -9.34 -1.50 17.68
C ARG A 419 -9.64 -1.41 19.17
N ALA A 420 -9.19 -2.38 19.96
CA ALA A 420 -9.41 -2.40 21.41
C ALA A 420 -8.81 -1.16 22.09
N ARG A 421 -7.57 -0.79 21.73
CA ARG A 421 -6.90 0.41 22.25
C ARG A 421 -7.62 1.69 21.82
N LEU A 422 -8.03 1.81 20.56
CA LEU A 422 -8.80 2.96 20.06
C LEU A 422 -10.15 3.09 20.78
N SER A 423 -10.90 1.99 20.92
CA SER A 423 -12.22 1.99 21.59
C SER A 423 -12.13 2.33 23.08
N ALA A 424 -10.99 2.11 23.72
CA ALA A 424 -10.77 2.50 25.11
C ALA A 424 -10.53 4.02 25.28
N LEU A 425 -10.24 4.75 24.21
CA LEU A 425 -9.99 6.19 24.29
C LEU A 425 -11.31 7.00 24.37
N PRO A 426 -11.40 8.01 25.26
CA PRO A 426 -12.56 8.89 25.35
C PRO A 426 -12.88 9.61 24.03
N GLY A 427 -14.11 9.45 23.54
CA GLY A 427 -14.59 10.09 22.30
C GLY A 427 -14.33 9.28 21.02
N PHE A 428 -13.84 8.03 21.14
CA PHE A 428 -13.66 7.11 20.01
C PHE A 428 -14.85 6.16 19.88
N GLY A 429 -15.87 6.61 19.16
CA GLY A 429 -17.01 5.77 18.79
C GLY A 429 -16.69 4.74 17.68
N PRO A 430 -17.61 3.79 17.41
CA PRO A 430 -17.42 2.75 16.39
C PRO A 430 -17.03 3.29 15.01
N TRP A 431 -17.61 4.42 14.59
CA TRP A 431 -17.27 5.06 13.31
C TRP A 431 -15.79 5.43 13.23
N THR A 432 -15.23 6.08 14.25
CA THR A 432 -13.84 6.54 14.26
C THR A 432 -12.88 5.35 14.23
N VAL A 433 -13.18 4.32 15.03
CA VAL A 433 -12.38 3.10 15.13
C VAL A 433 -12.32 2.38 13.78
N GLU A 434 -13.48 2.15 13.14
CA GLU A 434 -13.54 1.45 11.85
C GLU A 434 -13.01 2.30 10.69
N ALA A 435 -13.14 3.64 10.75
CA ALA A 435 -12.49 4.53 9.78
C ALA A 435 -10.96 4.41 9.84
N ILE A 436 -10.39 4.38 11.04
CA ILE A 436 -8.94 4.19 11.26
C ILE A 436 -8.52 2.78 10.82
N ALA A 437 -9.28 1.74 11.18
CA ALA A 437 -8.99 0.39 10.74
C ALA A 437 -8.96 0.26 9.21
N MET A 438 -9.97 0.82 8.54
CA MET A 438 -10.06 0.82 7.08
C MET A 438 -8.93 1.59 6.41
N ARG A 439 -8.74 2.88 6.77
CA ARG A 439 -7.87 3.77 5.99
C ARG A 439 -6.42 3.77 6.49
N ALA A 440 -6.19 3.75 7.80
CA ALA A 440 -4.85 3.73 8.38
C ALA A 440 -4.26 2.33 8.40
N LEU A 441 -4.95 1.38 9.04
CA LEU A 441 -4.42 0.01 9.19
C LEU A 441 -4.54 -0.80 7.90
N GLY A 442 -5.50 -0.44 7.04
CA GLY A 442 -5.73 -1.12 5.77
C GLY A 442 -6.49 -2.42 5.90
N ASP A 443 -7.33 -2.53 6.93
CA ASP A 443 -8.19 -3.70 7.09
C ASP A 443 -9.22 -3.74 5.95
N PRO A 444 -9.16 -4.76 5.05
CA PRO A 444 -10.08 -4.88 3.93
C PRO A 444 -11.52 -5.19 4.34
N ASP A 445 -11.72 -5.58 5.60
CA ASP A 445 -12.98 -6.03 6.15
C ASP A 445 -13.56 -5.05 7.19
N ALA A 446 -12.93 -3.89 7.37
CA ALA A 446 -13.48 -2.81 8.18
C ALA A 446 -14.82 -2.30 7.60
N PHE A 447 -15.78 -1.97 8.46
CA PHE A 447 -17.12 -1.57 8.04
C PHE A 447 -17.69 -0.46 8.93
N LEU A 448 -18.32 0.55 8.32
CA LEU A 448 -18.80 1.76 9.01
C LEU A 448 -20.34 1.85 9.00
N PRO A 449 -21.06 1.04 9.81
CA PRO A 449 -22.53 0.96 9.77
C PRO A 449 -23.24 2.24 10.23
N THR A 450 -22.54 3.12 10.95
CA THR A 450 -23.07 4.40 11.45
C THR A 450 -22.69 5.58 10.55
N ASP A 451 -21.90 5.37 9.50
CA ASP A 451 -21.51 6.43 8.58
C ASP A 451 -22.73 6.99 7.84
N LEU A 452 -22.83 8.32 7.74
CA LEU A 452 -24.00 8.97 7.17
C LEU A 452 -24.15 8.64 5.67
N GLY A 453 -23.06 8.61 4.93
CA GLY A 453 -23.06 8.24 3.51
C GLY A 453 -23.51 6.79 3.31
N ILE A 454 -23.01 5.88 4.15
CA ILE A 454 -23.43 4.47 4.15
C ILE A 454 -24.91 4.30 4.50
N ARG A 455 -25.43 5.03 5.48
CA ARG A 455 -26.85 4.98 5.85
C ARG A 455 -27.75 5.51 4.74
N HIS A 456 -27.35 6.57 4.05
CA HIS A 456 -28.07 7.09 2.89
C HIS A 456 -28.04 6.10 1.71
N ALA A 457 -26.88 5.51 1.42
CA ALA A 457 -26.74 4.47 0.41
C ALA A 457 -27.61 3.26 0.73
N ALA A 458 -27.60 2.81 1.99
CA ALA A 458 -28.41 1.69 2.44
C ALA A 458 -29.90 1.95 2.24
N ALA A 459 -30.39 3.13 2.64
CA ALA A 459 -31.79 3.52 2.41
C ALA A 459 -32.15 3.55 0.91
N GLY A 460 -31.27 4.11 0.06
CA GLY A 460 -31.49 4.19 -1.38
C GLY A 460 -31.49 2.84 -2.09
N LEU A 461 -30.77 1.84 -1.56
CA LEU A 461 -30.70 0.49 -2.11
C LEU A 461 -31.69 -0.49 -1.46
N GLY A 462 -32.49 -0.05 -0.49
CA GLY A 462 -33.40 -0.93 0.27
C GLY A 462 -32.68 -1.90 1.24
N LEU A 463 -31.44 -1.59 1.63
CA LEU A 463 -30.72 -2.31 2.68
C LEU A 463 -31.26 -1.90 4.08
N PRO A 464 -31.00 -2.73 5.13
CA PRO A 464 -31.41 -2.38 6.48
C PRO A 464 -30.87 -1.02 6.95
N SER A 465 -31.71 -0.25 7.64
CA SER A 465 -31.41 1.13 8.04
C SER A 465 -30.79 1.26 9.44
N THR A 466 -30.88 0.23 10.28
CA THR A 466 -30.28 0.21 11.62
C THR A 466 -28.83 -0.29 11.56
N PRO A 467 -27.90 0.28 12.36
CA PRO A 467 -26.50 -0.14 12.32
C PRO A 467 -26.28 -1.64 12.59
N ALA A 468 -27.04 -2.22 13.51
CA ALA A 468 -26.93 -3.64 13.85
C ALA A 468 -27.39 -4.55 12.69
N ALA A 469 -28.55 -4.27 12.10
CA ALA A 469 -29.06 -5.06 10.98
C ALA A 469 -28.20 -4.89 9.72
N LEU A 470 -27.69 -3.68 9.47
CA LEU A 470 -26.78 -3.42 8.36
C LEU A 470 -25.45 -4.16 8.54
N THR A 471 -24.92 -4.21 9.78
CA THR A 471 -23.70 -4.99 10.09
C THR A 471 -23.91 -6.48 9.85
N ALA A 472 -25.05 -7.03 10.28
CA ALA A 472 -25.40 -8.44 10.03
C ALA A 472 -25.52 -8.71 8.52
N ARG A 473 -26.17 -7.80 7.77
CA ARG A 473 -26.31 -7.91 6.30
C ARG A 473 -24.98 -7.81 5.56
N ALA A 474 -24.06 -7.00 6.06
CA ALA A 474 -22.73 -6.82 5.49
C ALA A 474 -21.83 -8.05 5.67
N ALA A 475 -22.19 -9.02 6.51
CA ALA A 475 -21.42 -10.25 6.70
C ALA A 475 -21.25 -11.05 5.38
N ALA A 476 -22.20 -10.93 4.44
CA ALA A 476 -22.11 -11.54 3.11
C ALA A 476 -20.97 -10.96 2.24
N TRP A 477 -20.48 -9.76 2.57
CA TRP A 477 -19.40 -9.09 1.83
C TRP A 477 -18.01 -9.40 2.38
N ARG A 478 -17.92 -10.19 3.45
CA ARG A 478 -16.62 -10.60 4.01
C ARG A 478 -15.84 -11.42 2.96
N PRO A 479 -14.49 -11.29 2.93
CA PRO A 479 -13.65 -10.47 3.80
C PRO A 479 -13.39 -9.05 3.25
N TRP A 480 -14.28 -8.49 2.42
CA TRP A 480 -14.06 -7.27 1.63
C TRP A 480 -15.04 -6.14 1.96
N ARG A 481 -15.52 -6.06 3.20
CA ARG A 481 -16.50 -5.03 3.60
C ARG A 481 -15.99 -3.59 3.41
N ALA A 482 -14.69 -3.33 3.51
CA ALA A 482 -14.12 -2.01 3.25
C ALA A 482 -14.24 -1.59 1.78
N TYR A 483 -14.25 -2.55 0.85
CA TYR A 483 -14.48 -2.32 -0.57
C TYR A 483 -15.96 -2.11 -0.85
N ALA A 484 -16.86 -2.85 -0.17
CA ALA A 484 -18.29 -2.60 -0.22
C ALA A 484 -18.62 -1.15 0.20
N VAL A 485 -17.95 -0.62 1.23
CA VAL A 485 -18.04 0.81 1.62
C VAL A 485 -17.72 1.74 0.45
N GLN A 486 -16.73 1.43 -0.39
CA GLN A 486 -16.37 2.27 -1.55
C GLN A 486 -17.45 2.26 -2.64
N TYR A 487 -18.15 1.14 -2.80
CA TYR A 487 -19.30 1.05 -3.72
C TYR A 487 -20.55 1.74 -3.15
N LEU A 488 -20.79 1.63 -1.85
CA LEU A 488 -21.91 2.31 -1.19
C LEU A 488 -21.72 3.83 -1.17
N TRP A 489 -20.52 4.33 -0.86
CA TRP A 489 -20.23 5.77 -0.96
C TRP A 489 -20.39 6.29 -2.40
N ALA A 490 -20.18 5.44 -3.41
CA ALA A 490 -20.34 5.80 -4.82
C ALA A 490 -21.77 6.13 -5.24
N THR A 491 -22.77 5.72 -4.46
CA THR A 491 -24.17 5.96 -4.82
C THR A 491 -24.59 7.41 -4.60
N GLY A 492 -23.83 8.17 -3.81
CA GLY A 492 -24.10 9.58 -3.53
C GLY A 492 -23.36 10.55 -4.47
N ASP A 493 -23.93 11.74 -4.62
CA ASP A 493 -23.26 12.87 -5.29
C ASP A 493 -22.31 13.62 -4.33
N HIS A 494 -21.20 12.97 -3.97
CA HIS A 494 -20.17 13.56 -3.13
C HIS A 494 -18.87 13.76 -3.92
N PRO A 495 -18.10 14.84 -3.70
CA PRO A 495 -16.85 15.11 -4.43
C PRO A 495 -15.81 13.98 -4.37
N ILE A 496 -15.85 13.11 -3.35
CA ILE A 496 -14.96 11.95 -3.22
C ILE A 496 -15.08 10.96 -4.39
N ASN A 497 -16.20 10.99 -5.13
CA ASN A 497 -16.50 10.05 -6.21
C ASN A 497 -16.11 10.58 -7.60
N ARG A 498 -15.52 11.78 -7.70
CA ARG A 498 -15.20 12.43 -8.98
C ARG A 498 -13.74 12.84 -8.98
N LEU A 499 -13.04 12.60 -10.09
CA LEU A 499 -11.76 13.27 -10.31
C LEU A 499 -12.01 14.77 -10.40
N PRO A 500 -11.22 15.61 -9.70
CA PRO A 500 -11.27 17.04 -9.93
C PRO A 500 -10.85 17.33 -11.38
N ALA A 501 -11.51 18.32 -11.98
CA ALA A 501 -11.26 18.78 -13.34
C ALA A 501 -9.82 19.26 -13.55
#